data_AF-A0A1Q7YJT6-F1
#
_entry.id   AF-A0A1Q7YJT6-F1
#
_cell.length_a   1.000
_cell.length_b   1.000
_cell.length_c   1.000
_cell.angle_alpha   90.00
_cell.angle_beta   90.00
_cell.angle_gamma   90.00
#
_symmetry.space_group_name_H-M   'P 1'
#
loop_
_entity.id
_entity.type
_entity.pdbx_description
1 polymer ?
#
loop_
_entity_poly.entity_id
_entity_poly.type
_entity_poly.pdbx_seq_one_letter_code
_entity_poly.pdbx_strand_id
1 'polypeptide(L)'
;MPVNRRLRPSQRLWCPAADVYRTNDGWIVKVDLAGVNAEDIEVSLSDRTLVISGVRRDASCGEGVTTYRLEITYSRFEKAIRFPCNIEDAHLARDYRDGLLILHLRRSNTEDCD
;
A
#
# COMPACT_ATOMS: atom_id res chain seq x y z
N MET A 1 16.60 -18.05 29.65
CA MET A 1 15.44 -18.24 28.75
C MET A 1 15.26 -16.97 27.93
N PRO A 2 15.44 -16.96 26.60
CA PRO A 2 15.14 -15.75 25.85
C PRO A 2 13.62 -15.64 25.71
N VAL A 3 13.07 -14.54 26.20
CA VAL A 3 11.66 -14.20 25.97
C VAL A 3 11.53 -13.90 24.48
N ASN A 4 10.87 -14.79 23.75
CA ASN A 4 10.52 -14.55 22.35
C ASN A 4 9.38 -13.51 22.34
N ARG A 5 9.73 -12.23 22.47
CA ARG A 5 8.78 -11.12 22.48
C ARG A 5 8.28 -10.91 21.05
N ARG A 6 7.30 -11.73 20.64
CA ARG A 6 6.51 -11.46 19.45
C ARG A 6 5.94 -10.05 19.61
N LEU A 7 6.45 -9.11 18.80
CA LEU A 7 5.92 -7.75 18.71
C LEU A 7 4.41 -7.87 18.49
N ARG A 8 3.61 -7.44 19.47
CA ARG A 8 2.17 -7.35 19.29
C ARG A 8 1.93 -6.20 18.32
N PRO A 9 1.28 -6.42 17.16
CA PRO A 9 0.89 -5.31 16.29
C PRO A 9 0.10 -4.31 17.12
N SER A 10 0.39 -3.02 16.98
CA SER A 10 -0.46 -1.97 17.54
C SER A 10 -1.90 -2.22 17.12
N GLN A 11 -2.87 -2.13 18.04
CA GLN A 11 -4.30 -2.27 17.70
C GLN A 11 -4.81 -1.19 16.73
N ARG A 12 -4.00 -0.16 16.44
CA ARG A 12 -4.24 0.77 15.34
C ARG A 12 -3.75 0.13 14.05
N LEU A 13 -4.68 -0.20 13.17
CA LEU A 13 -4.38 -0.51 11.78
C LEU A 13 -3.80 0.75 11.14
N TRP A 14 -2.62 0.66 10.55
CA TRP A 14 -2.12 1.71 9.67
C TRP A 14 -2.94 1.70 8.38
N CYS A 15 -3.56 2.84 8.07
CA CYS A 15 -4.27 3.07 6.82
C CYS A 15 -3.46 4.07 5.98
N PRO A 16 -2.62 3.60 5.05
CA PRO A 16 -1.82 4.48 4.18
C PRO A 16 -2.66 5.55 3.48
N ALA A 17 -2.10 6.77 3.37
CA ALA A 17 -2.69 7.81 2.55
C ALA A 17 -2.56 7.46 1.07
N ALA A 18 -3.53 7.86 0.26
CA ALA A 18 -3.48 7.66 -1.18
C ALA A 18 -4.09 8.84 -1.92
N ASP A 19 -3.45 9.22 -3.02
CA ASP A 19 -3.96 10.16 -4.01
C ASP A 19 -4.40 9.37 -5.26
N VAL A 20 -5.53 9.76 -5.86
CA VAL A 20 -6.07 9.13 -7.06
C VAL A 20 -6.32 10.20 -8.12
N TYR A 21 -5.75 10.00 -9.30
CA TYR A 21 -5.85 10.94 -10.42
C TYR A 21 -6.49 10.26 -11.62
N ARG A 22 -7.41 10.96 -12.27
CA ARG A 22 -7.89 10.58 -13.61
C ARG A 22 -6.88 11.06 -14.64
N THR A 23 -6.67 10.24 -15.66
CA THR A 23 -5.90 10.56 -16.87
C THR A 23 -6.76 10.27 -18.10
N ASN A 24 -6.28 10.66 -19.29
CA ASN A 24 -7.00 10.38 -20.53
C ASN A 24 -7.12 8.87 -20.79
N ASP A 25 -6.08 8.10 -20.47
CA ASP A 25 -5.96 6.67 -20.73
C ASP A 25 -6.33 5.77 -19.53
N GLY A 26 -6.66 6.35 -18.37
CA GLY A 26 -7.06 5.58 -17.18
C GLY A 26 -6.82 6.33 -15.88
N TRP A 27 -6.03 5.75 -14.98
CA TRP A 27 -5.84 6.26 -13.63
C TRP A 27 -4.39 6.19 -13.15
N ILE A 28 -4.04 7.10 -12.25
CA ILE A 28 -2.82 7.04 -11.45
C ILE A 28 -3.22 6.98 -9.99
N VAL A 29 -2.68 6.00 -9.26
CA VAL A 29 -2.83 5.88 -7.81
C VAL A 29 -1.47 6.03 -7.17
N LYS A 30 -1.33 6.97 -6.24
CA LYS A 30 -0.10 7.16 -5.46
C LYS A 30 -0.38 6.85 -4.00
N VAL A 31 0.39 5.97 -3.37
CA VAL A 31 0.21 5.56 -1.97
C VAL A 31 1.47 5.80 -1.17
N ASP A 32 1.32 6.43 0.00
CA ASP A 32 2.43 6.63 0.95
C ASP A 32 2.69 5.36 1.76
N LEU A 33 3.77 4.68 1.40
CA LEU A 33 4.26 3.45 1.99
C LEU A 33 5.70 3.59 2.49
N ALA A 34 6.08 4.77 3.01
CA ALA A 34 7.42 4.99 3.55
C ALA A 34 7.80 3.91 4.57
N GLY A 35 8.97 3.29 4.42
CA GLY A 35 9.46 2.23 5.31
C GLY A 35 8.83 0.84 5.12
N VAL A 36 8.14 0.61 4.01
CA VAL A 36 7.70 -0.72 3.57
C VAL A 36 8.70 -1.27 2.56
N ASN A 37 9.02 -2.57 2.62
CA ASN A 37 9.84 -3.19 1.58
C ASN A 37 9.00 -3.45 0.33
N ALA A 38 9.56 -3.24 -0.86
CA ALA A 38 8.83 -3.44 -2.11
C ALA A 38 8.29 -4.89 -2.28
N GLU A 39 9.02 -5.86 -1.74
CA GLU A 39 8.65 -7.28 -1.74
C GLU A 39 7.49 -7.63 -0.78
N ASP A 40 7.24 -6.79 0.23
CA ASP A 40 6.14 -6.94 1.18
C ASP A 40 4.83 -6.30 0.65
N ILE A 41 4.82 -5.79 -0.60
CA ILE A 41 3.66 -5.10 -1.21
C ILE A 41 2.97 -6.02 -2.21
N GLU A 42 1.70 -6.29 -1.97
CA GLU A 42 0.80 -6.98 -2.87
C GLU A 42 -0.21 -5.99 -3.47
N VAL A 43 -0.51 -6.17 -4.75
CA VAL A 43 -1.47 -5.35 -5.49
C VAL A 43 -2.40 -6.29 -6.25
N SER A 44 -3.70 -6.11 -6.09
CA SER A 44 -4.72 -6.86 -6.82
C SER A 44 -5.83 -5.96 -7.34
N LEU A 45 -6.42 -6.38 -8.45
CA LEU A 45 -7.56 -5.73 -9.10
C LEU A 45 -8.71 -6.73 -9.11
N SER A 46 -9.91 -6.27 -8.78
CA SER A 46 -11.13 -7.09 -8.86
C SER A 46 -12.33 -6.19 -9.11
N ASP A 47 -13.05 -6.43 -10.22
CA ASP A 47 -14.15 -5.58 -10.69
C ASP A 47 -13.75 -4.09 -10.69
N ARG A 48 -14.34 -3.26 -9.82
CA ARG A 48 -14.03 -1.83 -9.74
C ARG A 48 -13.08 -1.47 -8.61
N THR A 49 -12.38 -2.44 -8.02
CA THR A 49 -11.63 -2.25 -6.78
C THR A 49 -10.16 -2.59 -6.97
N LEU A 50 -9.31 -1.65 -6.60
CA LEU A 50 -7.88 -1.85 -6.39
C LEU A 50 -7.65 -2.12 -4.91
N VAL A 51 -6.97 -3.22 -4.59
CA VAL A 51 -6.53 -3.54 -3.23
C VAL A 51 -5.01 -3.54 -3.20
N ILE A 52 -4.46 -2.82 -2.22
CA ILE A 52 -3.02 -2.74 -1.95
C ILE A 52 -2.82 -3.18 -0.52
N SER A 53 -2.10 -4.27 -0.31
CA SER A 53 -1.88 -4.87 1.01
C SER A 53 -0.40 -5.07 1.27
N GLY A 54 -0.04 -5.20 2.54
CA GLY A 54 1.33 -5.45 2.93
C GLY A 54 1.58 -5.29 4.43
N VAL A 55 2.85 -5.11 4.79
CA VAL A 55 3.26 -4.91 6.19
C VAL A 55 4.38 -3.89 6.31
N ARG A 56 4.26 -2.97 7.26
CA ARG A 56 5.37 -2.12 7.71
C ARG A 56 6.01 -2.74 8.94
N ARG A 57 7.32 -2.98 8.88
CA ARG A 57 8.09 -3.60 9.97
C ARG A 57 9.05 -2.59 10.57
N ASP A 58 9.31 -2.74 11.86
CA ASP A 58 10.41 -2.04 12.51
C ASP A 58 11.60 -2.98 12.62
N ALA A 59 12.72 -2.62 12.00
CA ALA A 59 13.99 -3.35 12.10
C ALA A 59 14.95 -2.75 13.14
N SER A 60 14.58 -1.63 13.77
CA SER A 60 15.49 -0.82 14.59
C SER A 60 15.48 -1.22 16.07
N CYS A 61 14.40 -1.85 16.54
CA CYS A 61 14.26 -2.30 17.92
C CYS A 61 14.96 -3.66 18.15
N GLY A 62 16.29 -3.64 18.27
CA GLY A 62 17.14 -4.80 18.55
C GLY A 62 17.61 -4.91 20.00
N GLU A 63 18.53 -5.85 20.25
CA GLU A 63 19.16 -6.02 21.57
C GLU A 63 19.96 -4.75 21.97
N GLY A 64 19.86 -4.35 23.24
CA GLY A 64 20.49 -3.12 23.74
C GLY A 64 19.72 -1.82 23.45
N VAL A 65 18.60 -1.87 22.71
CA VAL A 65 17.78 -0.68 22.43
C VAL A 65 16.62 -0.56 23.42
N THR A 66 16.50 0.59 24.09
CA THR A 66 15.33 0.92 24.92
C THR A 66 14.46 1.94 24.20
N THR A 67 13.20 1.60 24.00
CA THR A 67 12.21 2.49 23.38
C THR A 67 11.86 3.65 24.32
N TYR A 68 12.10 4.89 23.89
CA TYR A 68 11.66 6.09 24.63
C TYR A 68 10.28 6.61 24.18
N ARG A 69 10.03 6.62 22.86
CA ARG A 69 8.77 7.06 22.25
C ARG A 69 8.57 6.39 20.89
N LEU A 70 7.32 6.02 20.56
CA LEU A 70 6.93 5.54 19.23
C LEU A 70 5.70 6.30 18.75
N GLU A 71 5.79 6.90 17.57
CA GLU A 71 4.67 7.55 16.87
C GLU A 71 4.39 6.87 15.51
N ILE A 72 5.38 6.17 14.96
CA ILE A 72 5.25 5.40 13.72
C ILE A 72 4.45 4.14 14.00
N THR A 73 3.43 3.90 13.17
CA THR A 73 2.63 2.68 13.25
C THR A 73 3.27 1.58 12.41
N TYR A 74 3.60 0.46 13.05
CA TYR A 74 4.12 -0.75 12.39
C TYR A 74 3.04 -1.83 12.44
N SER A 75 2.37 -2.04 11.32
CA SER A 75 1.28 -3.01 11.21
C SER A 75 1.20 -3.59 9.80
N ARG A 76 0.40 -4.65 9.66
CA ARG A 76 -0.20 -4.97 8.36
C ARG A 76 -1.13 -3.84 7.94
N PHE A 77 -1.23 -3.61 6.64
CA PHE A 77 -2.15 -2.64 6.06
C PHE A 77 -2.90 -3.25 4.89
N GLU A 78 -4.08 -2.69 4.65
CA GLU A 78 -4.87 -2.93 3.44
C GLU A 78 -5.51 -1.60 3.05
N LYS A 79 -5.37 -1.23 1.78
CA LYS A 79 -5.96 -0.04 1.18
C LYS A 79 -6.81 -0.48 0.00
N ALA A 80 -8.12 -0.37 0.14
CA ALA A 80 -9.07 -0.59 -0.94
C ALA A 80 -9.50 0.77 -1.54
N ILE A 81 -9.46 0.87 -2.87
CA ILE A 81 -9.89 2.05 -3.62
C ILE A 81 -10.89 1.58 -4.67
N ARG A 82 -12.11 2.13 -4.60
CA ARG A 82 -13.17 1.83 -5.56
C ARG A 82 -13.24 2.89 -6.65
N PHE A 83 -13.36 2.43 -7.89
CA PHE A 83 -13.43 3.24 -9.09
C PHE A 83 -14.86 3.26 -9.65
N PRO A 84 -15.20 4.25 -10.49
CA PRO A 84 -16.52 4.32 -11.13
C PRO A 84 -16.73 3.24 -12.20
N CYS A 85 -15.68 2.73 -12.84
CA CYS A 85 -15.71 1.67 -13.86
C CYS A 85 -14.93 0.42 -13.45
N ASN A 86 -15.13 -0.67 -14.20
CA ASN A 86 -14.35 -1.89 -14.09
C ASN A 86 -12.88 -1.61 -14.46
N ILE A 87 -11.96 -2.15 -13.68
CA ILE A 87 -10.50 -1.99 -13.84
C ILE A 87 -9.77 -3.34 -13.88
N GLU A 88 -10.49 -4.47 -13.86
CA GLU A 88 -9.90 -5.82 -13.81
C GLU A 88 -9.02 -6.11 -15.03
N ASP A 89 -9.42 -5.61 -16.21
CA ASP A 89 -8.66 -5.75 -17.46
C ASP A 89 -7.65 -4.60 -17.70
N ALA A 90 -7.40 -3.75 -16.70
CA ALA A 90 -6.46 -2.64 -16.85
C ALA A 90 -5.01 -3.17 -16.92
N HIS A 91 -4.24 -2.63 -17.85
CA HIS A 91 -2.80 -2.84 -17.86
C HIS A 91 -2.17 -2.07 -16.69
N LEU A 92 -1.65 -2.80 -15.72
CA LEU A 92 -1.02 -2.27 -14.51
C LEU A 92 0.50 -2.11 -14.71
N ALA A 93 1.01 -0.89 -14.60
CA ALA A 93 2.42 -0.61 -14.40
C ALA A 93 2.66 -0.05 -12.99
N ARG A 94 3.77 -0.42 -12.35
CA ARG A 94 4.11 0.04 -10.99
C ARG A 94 5.51 0.63 -10.93
N ASP A 95 5.66 1.68 -10.13
CA ASP A 95 6.92 2.28 -9.70
C ASP A 95 6.91 2.41 -8.18
N TYR A 96 8.04 2.18 -7.53
CA TYR A 96 8.18 2.35 -6.09
C TYR A 96 9.50 3.06 -5.79
N ARG A 97 9.39 4.30 -5.33
CA ARG A 97 10.54 5.17 -5.03
C ARG A 97 10.23 6.10 -3.88
N ASP A 98 11.23 6.34 -3.04
CA ASP A 98 11.14 7.29 -1.92
C ASP A 98 9.96 7.04 -0.97
N GLY A 99 9.55 5.78 -0.82
CA GLY A 99 8.40 5.40 0.00
C GLY A 99 7.04 5.57 -0.67
N LEU A 100 6.98 6.00 -1.94
CA LEU A 100 5.75 6.18 -2.69
C LEU A 100 5.57 5.03 -3.69
N LEU A 101 4.45 4.32 -3.57
CA LEU A 101 3.99 3.39 -4.60
C LEU A 101 3.13 4.16 -5.61
N ILE A 102 3.52 4.11 -6.87
CA ILE A 102 2.80 4.74 -7.98
C ILE A 102 2.31 3.62 -8.90
N LEU A 103 1.01 3.52 -9.06
CA LEU A 103 0.35 2.56 -9.93
C LEU A 103 -0.31 3.31 -11.10
N HIS A 104 0.03 2.89 -12.31
CA HIS A 104 -0.60 3.35 -13.54
C HIS A 104 -1.55 2.26 -14.03
N LEU A 105 -2.85 2.56 -14.02
CA LEU A 105 -3.90 1.68 -14.52
C LEU A 105 -4.34 2.21 -15.88
N ARG A 106 -3.85 1.60 -16.96
CA ARG A 106 -4.23 1.98 -18.32
C ARG A 106 -5.36 1.08 -18.83
N ARG A 107 -6.40 1.69 -19.37
CA ARG A 107 -7.54 0.96 -19.94
C ARG A 107 -7.15 0.37 -21.30
N SER A 108 -7.63 -0.84 -21.57
CA SER A 108 -7.51 -1.49 -22.88
C SER A 108 -8.48 -0.91 -23.91
N ASN A 109 -9.67 -0.43 -23.48
CA ASN A 109 -10.65 0.27 -24.31
C ASN A 109 -11.12 1.58 -23.66
N THR A 110 -11.26 2.63 -24.47
CA THR A 110 -11.54 4.01 -24.02
C THR A 110 -13.03 4.27 -23.74
N GLU A 111 -13.95 3.39 -24.13
CA GLU A 111 -15.39 3.69 -24.26
C GLU A 111 -16.26 3.46 -23.01
N ASP A 112 -15.75 2.88 -21.92
CA ASP A 112 -16.61 2.38 -20.81
C ASP A 112 -16.73 3.29 -19.57
N CYS A 113 -16.42 4.59 -19.67
CA CYS A 113 -16.43 5.44 -18.47
C CYS A 113 -16.67 6.92 -18.80
N ASP A 114 -17.90 7.24 -19.19
CA ASP A 114 -18.54 8.57 -19.08
C ASP A 114 -19.67 8.51 -18.03
#